data_AF-A0A1B9YH29-F1
#
_entry.id   AF-A0A1B9YH29-F1
#
_cell.length_a   1.000
_cell.length_b   1.000
_cell.length_c   1.000
_cell.angle_alpha   90.00
_cell.angle_beta   90.00
_cell.angle_gamma   90.00
#
_symmetry.space_group_name_H-M   'P 1'
#
loop_
_entity.id
_entity.type
_entity.pdbx_description
1 polymer ?
#
loop_
_entity_poly.entity_id
_entity_poly.type
_entity_poly.pdbx_seq_one_letter_code
_entity_poly.pdbx_strand_id
1 'polypeptide(L)' 'MVGRTRAPKKGKRTPIGARVTFIAMMDKDVIADIKQVAIDEHRAAWDIIEQAATEFLKRRKAGRTP' A
#
# COMPACT_ATOMS: atom_id res chain seq x y z
N MET A 1 17.68 22.81 31.26
CA MET A 1 16.42 22.13 30.91
C MET A 1 16.47 21.79 29.42
N VAL A 2 16.76 20.54 29.07
CA VAL A 2 16.68 20.07 27.67
C VAL A 2 15.22 19.75 27.39
N GLY A 3 14.61 20.50 26.46
CA GLY A 3 13.22 20.35 26.09
C GLY A 3 12.93 18.92 25.63
N ARG A 4 11.94 18.27 26.25
CA ARG A 4 11.45 16.96 25.81
C ARG A 4 10.77 17.14 24.46
N THR A 5 11.50 16.92 23.38
CA THR A 5 10.93 16.78 22.04
C THR A 5 9.93 15.63 22.08
N ARG A 6 8.63 15.93 21.95
CA ARG A 6 7.58 14.91 21.93
C ARG A 6 7.91 13.89 20.84
N ALA A 7 8.01 12.62 21.20
CA ALA A 7 8.16 11.55 20.21
C ALA A 7 7.03 11.66 19.19
N PRO A 8 7.31 11.56 17.88
CA PRO A 8 6.28 11.62 16.85
C PRO A 8 5.23 10.55 17.16
N LYS A 9 3.95 10.94 17.13
CA LYS A 9 2.82 10.01 17.33
C LYS A 9 3.05 8.83 16.39
N LYS A 10 3.31 7.65 16.96
CA LYS A 10 3.45 6.39 16.23
C LYS A 10 2.22 6.26 15.34
N GLY A 11 2.41 6.36 14.01
CA GLY A 11 1.32 6.23 13.05
C GLY A 11 0.54 4.94 13.30
N LYS A 12 -0.77 4.95 13.04
CA LYS A 12 -1.59 3.75 13.17
C LYS A 12 -0.96 2.65 12.30
N ARG A 13 -0.52 1.54 12.90
CA ARG A 13 0.00 0.40 12.13
C ARG A 13 -1.19 -0.30 11.47
N THR A 14 -1.19 -0.38 10.15
CA THR A 14 -2.17 -1.21 9.42
C THR A 14 -1.94 -2.68 9.78
N PRO A 15 -2.97 -3.42 10.23
CA PRO A 15 -2.86 -4.86 10.45
C PRO A 15 -2.51 -5.59 9.15
N ILE A 16 -1.49 -6.44 9.19
CA ILE A 16 -1.02 -7.18 8.00
C ILE A 16 -1.71 -8.55 7.82
N GLY A 17 -2.21 -9.17 8.91
CA GLY A 17 -2.86 -10.48 8.85
C GLY A 17 -1.92 -11.60 8.35
N ALA A 18 -2.44 -12.49 7.50
CA ALA A 18 -1.70 -13.62 6.93
C ALA A 18 -0.91 -13.29 5.64
N ARG A 19 -0.70 -12.01 5.35
CA ARG A 19 -0.04 -11.57 4.12
C ARG A 19 1.46 -11.86 4.14
N VAL A 20 2.01 -12.15 2.97
CA VAL A 20 3.44 -12.35 2.73
C VAL A 20 3.99 -11.27 1.79
N THR A 21 5.29 -11.02 1.87
CA THR A 21 5.97 -10.04 1.01
C THR A 21 6.16 -10.60 -0.41
N PHE A 22 5.94 -9.75 -1.41
CA PHE A 22 6.27 -10.01 -2.81
C PHE A 22 7.25 -8.94 -3.31
N ILE A 23 8.32 -9.36 -3.98
CA ILE A 23 9.30 -8.45 -4.57
C ILE A 23 8.90 -8.17 -6.02
N ALA A 24 8.72 -6.90 -6.36
CA ALA A 24 8.32 -6.43 -7.68
C ALA A 24 9.23 -5.30 -8.16
N MET A 25 9.40 -5.19 -9.47
CA MET A 25 9.98 -4.01 -10.12
C MET A 25 8.86 -3.07 -10.58
N MET A 26 9.06 -1.77 -10.37
CA MET A 26 8.10 -0.73 -10.74
C MET A 26 8.86 0.57 -11.00
N ASP A 27 8.31 1.43 -11.85
CA ASP A 27 8.87 2.76 -12.10
C ASP A 27 8.90 3.60 -10.81
N LYS A 28 9.95 4.41 -10.63
CA LYS A 28 10.17 5.20 -9.41
C LYS A 28 9.05 6.21 -9.16
N ASP A 29 8.50 6.80 -10.22
CA ASP A 29 7.50 7.86 -10.13
C ASP A 29 6.13 7.23 -9.78
N VAL A 30 5.85 6.05 -10.34
CA VAL A 30 4.69 5.24 -9.94
C VAL A 30 4.77 4.83 -8.47
N ILE A 31 5.95 4.46 -7.96
CA ILE A 31 6.14 4.17 -6.54
C ILE A 31 5.88 5.42 -5.68
N ALA A 32 6.30 6.59 -6.13
CA ALA A 32 6.08 7.85 -5.41
C ALA A 32 4.58 8.17 -5.33
N ASP A 33 3.86 8.04 -6.44
CA ASP A 33 2.42 8.29 -6.50
C ASP A 33 1.64 7.33 -5.58
N ILE A 34 1.95 6.03 -5.61
CA ILE A 34 1.32 5.05 -4.71
C ILE A 34 1.55 5.40 -3.24
N LYS A 35 2.76 5.85 -2.89
CA LYS A 35 3.08 6.27 -1.52
C LYS A 35 2.31 7.53 -1.14
N GLN A 36 2.15 8.48 -2.04
CA GLN A 36 1.38 9.69 -1.78
C GLN A 36 -0.08 9.35 -1.51
N VAL A 37 -0.70 8.51 -2.35
CA VAL A 37 -2.08 8.03 -2.13
C VAL A 37 -2.21 7.29 -0.79
N ALA A 38 -1.22 6.47 -0.42
CA ALA A 38 -1.22 5.78 0.88
C ALA A 38 -1.25 6.75 2.07
N ILE A 39 -0.50 7.85 1.97
CA ILE A 39 -0.48 8.92 2.99
C ILE A 39 -1.85 9.59 3.06
N ASP A 40 -2.40 9.99 1.91
CA ASP A 40 -3.65 10.74 1.80
C ASP A 40 -4.85 9.91 2.30
N GLU A 41 -4.89 8.62 2.00
CA GLU A 41 -5.96 7.71 2.43
C GLU A 41 -5.74 7.11 3.82
N HIS A 42 -4.63 7.43 4.49
CA HIS A 42 -4.23 6.78 5.75
C HIS A 42 -4.19 5.25 5.68
N ARG A 43 -3.74 4.71 4.54
CA ARG A 43 -3.65 3.27 4.25
C ARG A 43 -2.19 2.85 4.05
N ALA A 44 -1.96 1.54 4.02
CA ALA A 44 -0.66 1.02 3.65
C ALA A 44 -0.53 0.92 2.13
N ALA A 45 0.64 1.23 1.58
CA ALA A 45 0.88 1.12 0.13
C ALA A 45 0.60 -0.30 -0.42
N TRP A 46 0.86 -1.36 0.37
CA TRP A 46 0.56 -2.72 -0.05
C TRP A 46 -0.94 -2.96 -0.26
N ASP A 47 -1.81 -2.26 0.48
CA ASP A 47 -3.27 -2.43 0.41
C ASP A 47 -3.82 -1.82 -0.89
N ILE A 48 -3.26 -0.68 -1.30
CA ILE A 48 -3.53 -0.06 -2.60
C ILE A 48 -3.09 -0.99 -3.75
N ILE A 49 -1.88 -1.55 -3.64
CA ILE A 49 -1.35 -2.50 -4.63
C ILE A 49 -2.20 -3.77 -4.69
N GLU A 50 -2.61 -4.32 -3.53
CA GLU A 50 -3.48 -5.51 -3.45
C GLU A 50 -4.85 -5.23 -4.09
N GLN A 51 -5.43 -4.06 -3.86
CA GLN A 51 -6.69 -3.64 -4.48
C GLN A 51 -6.56 -3.57 -6.02
N ALA A 52 -5.52 -2.91 -6.53
CA ALA A 52 -5.26 -2.80 -7.97
C ALA A 52 -5.02 -4.18 -8.61
N ALA A 53 -4.20 -5.02 -7.98
CA ALA A 53 -3.95 -6.39 -8.44
C ALA A 53 -5.23 -7.24 -8.46
N THR A 54 -6.05 -7.14 -7.40
CA THR A 54 -7.34 -7.83 -7.30
C THR A 54 -8.28 -7.43 -8.43
N GLU A 55 -8.39 -6.13 -8.72
CA GLU A 55 -9.23 -5.64 -9.80
C GLU A 55 -8.75 -6.12 -11.18
N PHE A 56 -7.44 -6.02 -11.44
CA PHE A 56 -6.85 -6.55 -12.67
C PHE A 56 -7.15 -8.05 -12.86
N LEU A 57 -6.97 -8.86 -11.82
CA LEU A 57 -7.24 -10.30 -11.85
C LEU A 57 -8.73 -10.61 -12.06
N LYS A 58 -9.64 -9.83 -11.46
CA LYS A 58 -11.09 -9.97 -11.70
C LYS A 58 -11.43 -9.74 -13.17
N ARG A 59 -10.92 -8.65 -13.77
CA ARG A 59 -11.12 -8.34 -15.20
C ARG A 59 -10.56 -9.45 -16.09
N ARG A 60 -9.36 -9.95 -15.79
CA ARG A 60 -8.73 -11.04 -16.53
C ARG A 60 -9.49 -12.37 -16.42
N LYS A 61 -10.11 -12.67 -15.28
CA LYS A 61 -10.96 -13.86 -15.10
C LYS A 61 -12.27 -13.72 -15.87
N ALA A 62 -12.89 -12.55 -15.86
CA ALA A 62 -14.12 -12.28 -16.62
C ALA A 62 -13.88 -12.39 -18.14
N GLY A 63 -12.74 -11.92 -18.64
CA GLY A 63 -12.37 -12.09 -20.06
C GLY A 63 -11.88 -13.49 -20.45
N ARG A 64 -11.83 -14.43 -19.50
CA ARG A 64 -11.45 -15.85 -19.72
C ARG A 64 -12.66 -16.80 -19.73
N THR A 65 -13.88 -16.27 -19.63
CA THR A 65 -15.09 -17.05 -19.86
C THR A 65 -15.14 -17.44 -21.34
N PRO A 66 -15.31 -18.72 -21.71
CA PRO A 66 -15.51 -19.13 -23.10
C PRO A 66 -16.72 -18.45 -23.74
#